data_AF-A0A1I4PW00-F1
#
_entry.id   AF-A0A1I4PW00-F1
#
_cell.length_a   1.000
_cell.length_b   1.000
_cell.length_c   1.000
_cell.angle_alpha   90.00
_cell.angle_beta   90.00
_cell.angle_gamma   90.00
#
_symmetry.space_group_name_H-M   'P 1'
#
loop_
_entity.id
_entity.type
_entity.pdbx_description
1 polymer ?
#
loop_
_entity_poly.entity_id
_entity_poly.type
_entity_poly.pdbx_seq_one_letter_code
_entity_poly.pdbx_strand_id
1 'polypeptide(L)'
;MALLEVLVALLIFMLGLLGLIGLHGVMTATQTDSKIRADAAYLATEAVGRMWSDMNNLTGYAGDANCSAASCTEWRAKVAKILPSGGAAITVDEASGDVSITLTWTTPKGGSHKYQTLTTILSKAAG
;
A
#
# COMPACT_ATOMS: atom_id res chain seq x y z
N MET A 1 13.98 -47.68 33.01
CA MET A 1 12.99 -47.53 31.93
C MET A 1 12.29 -46.19 32.11
N ALA A 2 12.93 -45.11 31.69
CA ALA A 2 12.43 -43.73 31.86
C ALA A 2 13.19 -42.77 30.93
N LEU A 3 14.50 -42.97 30.77
CA LEU A 3 15.34 -42.16 29.89
C LEU A 3 14.88 -42.20 28.42
N LEU A 4 14.53 -43.36 27.89
CA LEU A 4 14.04 -43.49 26.51
C LEU A 4 12.69 -42.81 26.32
N GLU A 5 11.81 -42.91 27.32
CA GLU A 5 10.47 -42.31 27.30
C GLU A 5 10.53 -40.78 27.33
N VAL A 6 11.39 -40.22 28.18
CA VAL A 6 11.67 -38.78 28.22
C VAL A 6 12.31 -38.30 26.91
N LEU A 7 13.23 -39.08 26.32
CA LEU A 7 13.85 -38.73 25.04
C LEU A 7 12.81 -38.67 23.91
N VAL A 8 11.90 -39.64 23.85
CA VAL A 8 10.83 -39.68 22.84
C VAL A 8 9.84 -38.53 23.07
N ALA A 9 9.47 -38.24 24.32
CA ALA A 9 8.61 -37.11 24.64
C ALA A 9 9.23 -35.76 24.23
N LEU A 10 10.52 -35.56 24.50
CA LEU A 10 11.25 -34.35 24.08
C LEU A 10 11.37 -34.25 22.57
N LEU A 11 11.62 -35.36 21.86
CA LEU A 11 11.67 -35.38 20.40
C LEU A 11 10.35 -34.93 19.78
N ILE A 12 9.23 -35.51 20.22
CA ILE A 12 7.90 -35.15 19.71
C ILE A 12 7.58 -33.68 20.03
N PHE A 13 7.94 -33.21 21.23
CA PHE A 13 7.76 -31.82 21.62
C PHE A 13 8.56 -30.85 20.74
N MET A 14 9.83 -31.16 20.44
CA MET A 14 10.67 -30.34 19.55
C MET A 14 10.08 -30.27 18.13
N LEU A 15 9.54 -31.37 17.61
CA LEU A 15 8.87 -31.39 16.30
C LEU A 15 7.61 -30.51 16.31
N GLY A 16 6.81 -30.56 17.39
CA GLY A 16 5.64 -29.70 17.56
C GLY A 16 6.00 -28.21 17.59
N LEU A 17 7.07 -27.85 18.32
CA LEU A 17 7.54 -26.47 18.41
C LEU A 17 8.06 -25.93 17.07
N LEU A 18 8.76 -26.77 16.29
CA LEU A 18 9.23 -26.38 14.96
C LEU A 18 8.06 -26.08 14.02
N GLY A 19 6.99 -26.87 14.08
CA GLY A 19 5.76 -26.61 13.34
C GLY A 19 5.12 -25.27 13.70
N LEU A 20 5.07 -24.93 14.99
CA LEU A 20 4.53 -23.66 15.47
C LEU A 20 5.35 -22.44 14.99
N ILE A 21 6.68 -22.52 15.05
CA ILE A 21 7.57 -21.44 14.59
C ILE A 21 7.39 -21.21 13.07
N GLY A 22 7.24 -22.29 12.30
CA GLY A 22 6.94 -22.21 10.87
C GLY A 22 5.65 -21.43 10.60
N LEU A 23 4.58 -21.72 11.34
CA LEU A 23 3.32 -20.99 11.22
C LEU A 23 3.46 -19.51 11.63
N HIS A 24 4.19 -19.23 12.71
CA HIS A 24 4.41 -17.87 13.19
C HIS A 24 5.17 -17.00 12.15
N GLY A 25 6.12 -17.59 11.43
CA GLY A 25 6.80 -16.94 10.31
C GLY A 25 5.86 -16.56 9.17
N VAL A 26 4.94 -17.46 8.79
CA VAL A 26 3.91 -17.18 7.76
C VAL A 26 2.98 -16.06 8.22
N MET A 27 2.49 -16.11 9.46
CA MET A 27 1.61 -15.09 10.03
C MET A 27 2.26 -13.70 9.97
N THR A 28 3.52 -13.59 10.39
CA THR A 28 4.26 -12.33 10.35
C THR A 28 4.37 -11.77 8.92
N ALA A 29 4.64 -12.63 7.94
CA ALA A 29 4.71 -12.21 6.55
C ALA A 29 3.36 -11.71 6.01
N THR A 30 2.25 -12.40 6.34
CA THR A 30 0.90 -11.97 5.94
C THR A 30 0.48 -10.66 6.60
N GLN A 31 0.90 -10.44 7.85
CA GLN A 31 0.64 -9.20 8.58
C GLN A 31 1.34 -8.01 7.92
N THR A 32 2.61 -8.17 7.52
CA THR A 32 3.36 -7.12 6.83
C THR A 32 2.74 -6.76 5.49
N ASP A 33 2.35 -7.76 4.68
CA ASP A 33 1.68 -7.52 3.40
C ASP A 33 0.35 -6.76 3.58
N SER A 34 -0.43 -7.15 4.59
CA SER A 34 -1.69 -6.47 4.94
C SER A 34 -1.45 -5.02 5.38
N LYS A 35 -0.37 -4.75 6.13
CA LYS A 35 -0.02 -3.38 6.53
C LYS A 35 0.32 -2.50 5.32
N ILE A 36 1.16 -2.99 4.40
CA ILE A 36 1.53 -2.21 3.20
C ILE A 36 0.28 -1.89 2.36
N ARG A 37 -0.67 -2.83 2.24
CA ARG A 37 -1.96 -2.57 1.57
C ARG A 37 -2.79 -1.51 2.28
N ALA A 38 -2.85 -1.55 3.62
CA ALA A 38 -3.56 -0.56 4.41
C ALA A 38 -2.91 0.83 4.28
N ASP A 39 -1.58 0.90 4.29
CA ASP A 39 -0.82 2.14 4.08
C ASP A 39 -1.07 2.71 2.67
N ALA A 40 -1.14 1.86 1.64
CA ALA A 40 -1.50 2.29 0.29
C ALA A 40 -2.93 2.85 0.22
N ALA A 41 -3.90 2.20 0.86
CA ALA A 41 -5.27 2.69 0.93
C ALA A 41 -5.38 4.03 1.68
N TYR A 42 -4.64 4.17 2.78
CA TYR A 42 -4.53 5.43 3.52
C TYR A 42 -3.93 6.54 2.65
N LEU A 43 -2.82 6.27 1.95
CA LEU A 43 -2.17 7.24 1.07
C LEU A 43 -3.06 7.68 -0.09
N ALA A 44 -3.84 6.75 -0.67
CA ALA A 44 -4.83 7.10 -1.69
C ALA A 44 -5.90 8.03 -1.12
N THR A 45 -6.41 7.75 0.07
CA THR A 45 -7.42 8.59 0.74
C THR A 45 -6.85 9.96 1.10
N GLU A 46 -5.60 10.03 1.56
CA GLU A 46 -4.89 11.29 1.80
C GLU A 46 -4.75 12.11 0.51
N ALA A 47 -4.44 11.49 -0.64
CA ALA A 47 -4.38 12.17 -1.92
C ALA A 47 -5.74 12.73 -2.33
N VAL A 48 -6.82 11.95 -2.17
CA VAL A 48 -8.19 12.44 -2.40
C VAL A 48 -8.45 13.68 -1.53
N GLY A 49 -8.21 13.60 -0.22
CA GLY A 49 -8.43 14.74 0.68
C GLY A 49 -7.65 16.00 0.30
N ARG A 50 -6.40 15.85 -0.17
CA ARG A 50 -5.59 16.96 -0.69
C ARG A 50 -6.19 17.56 -1.96
N MET A 51 -6.63 16.73 -2.90
CA MET A 51 -7.27 17.19 -4.14
C MET A 51 -8.60 17.90 -3.88
N TRP A 52 -9.40 17.43 -2.92
CA TRP A 52 -10.62 18.13 -2.49
C TRP A 52 -10.33 19.50 -1.87
N SER A 53 -9.23 19.64 -1.14
CA SER A 53 -8.80 20.93 -0.59
C SER A 53 -8.21 21.89 -1.64
N ASP A 54 -7.72 21.36 -2.76
CA ASP A 54 -7.06 22.10 -3.85
C ASP A 54 -7.77 21.86 -5.19
N MET A 55 -9.11 21.96 -5.14
CA MET A 55 -10.00 21.63 -6.26
C MET A 55 -9.81 22.53 -7.49
N ASN A 56 -9.17 23.68 -7.31
CA ASN A 56 -8.86 24.62 -8.39
C ASN A 56 -7.61 24.22 -9.18
N ASN A 57 -6.79 23.29 -8.68
CA ASN A 57 -5.51 22.90 -9.26
C ASN A 57 -5.41 21.38 -9.50
N LEU A 58 -6.54 20.70 -9.77
CA LEU A 58 -6.58 19.25 -9.98
C LEU A 58 -5.66 18.78 -11.11
N THR A 59 -5.50 19.57 -12.17
CA THR A 59 -4.61 19.28 -13.29
C THR A 59 -3.15 19.18 -12.84
N GLY A 60 -2.78 19.89 -11.76
CA GLY A 60 -1.43 19.81 -11.18
C GLY A 60 -1.14 18.55 -10.38
N TYR A 61 -2.17 17.74 -10.11
CA TYR A 61 -2.05 16.40 -9.52
C TYR A 61 -1.97 15.31 -10.59
N ALA A 62 -2.36 15.59 -11.84
CA ALA A 62 -2.29 14.61 -12.91
C ALA A 62 -0.83 14.28 -13.27
N GLY A 63 -0.52 12.99 -13.33
CA GLY A 63 0.81 12.50 -13.68
C GLY A 63 1.09 11.10 -13.14
N ASP A 64 1.96 10.40 -13.86
CA ASP A 64 2.43 9.03 -13.63
C ASP A 64 3.76 9.00 -12.86
N ALA A 65 4.64 9.98 -13.10
CA ALA A 65 5.96 10.06 -12.47
C ALA A 65 6.30 11.43 -11.90
N ASN A 66 5.50 12.46 -12.14
CA ASN A 66 5.70 13.82 -11.67
C ASN A 66 4.36 14.52 -11.43
N CYS A 67 4.36 15.53 -10.58
CA CYS A 67 3.25 16.45 -10.35
C CYS A 67 3.77 17.88 -10.35
N SER A 68 2.93 18.84 -10.72
CA SER A 68 3.28 20.27 -10.64
C SER A 68 2.79 20.91 -9.34
N ALA A 69 1.75 20.36 -8.69
CA ALA A 69 1.29 20.83 -7.39
C ALA A 69 2.28 20.44 -6.27
N ALA A 70 2.72 21.42 -5.47
CA ALA A 70 3.64 21.19 -4.35
C ALA A 70 3.10 20.13 -3.37
N SER A 71 1.79 20.18 -3.09
CA SER A 71 1.10 19.22 -2.23
C SER A 71 1.09 17.79 -2.79
N CYS A 72 1.09 17.63 -4.13
CA CYS A 72 1.26 16.31 -4.74
C CYS A 72 2.71 15.83 -4.60
N THR A 73 3.71 16.69 -4.82
CA THR A 73 5.13 16.33 -4.68
C THR A 73 5.46 15.85 -3.27
N GLU A 74 4.95 16.54 -2.24
CA GLU A 74 5.08 16.09 -0.85
C GLU A 74 4.40 14.74 -0.60
N TRP A 75 3.19 14.55 -1.13
CA TRP A 75 2.49 13.28 -1.01
C TRP A 75 3.26 12.15 -1.69
N ARG A 76 3.79 12.36 -2.89
CA ARG A 76 4.61 11.37 -3.60
C ARG A 76 5.90 11.04 -2.85
N ALA A 77 6.53 12.02 -2.20
CA ALA A 77 7.68 11.77 -1.34
C ALA A 77 7.31 10.87 -0.14
N LYS A 78 6.12 11.04 0.44
CA LYS A 78 5.59 10.11 1.46
C LYS A 78 5.32 8.72 0.90
N VAL A 79 4.72 8.63 -0.29
CA VAL A 79 4.47 7.34 -0.97
C VAL A 79 5.77 6.57 -1.14
N ALA A 80 6.83 7.22 -1.66
CA ALA A 80 8.13 6.58 -1.86
C ALA A 80 8.82 6.16 -0.55
N LYS A 81 8.50 6.81 0.58
CA LYS A 81 9.04 6.48 1.90
C LYS A 81 8.30 5.31 2.57
N ILE A 82 6.99 5.21 2.35
CA ILE A 82 6.12 4.25 3.02
C ILE A 82 6.00 2.95 2.20
N LEU A 83 5.86 3.07 0.87
CA LEU A 83 5.73 1.93 -0.02
C LEU A 83 7.10 1.52 -0.59
N PRO A 84 7.51 0.25 -0.45
CA PRO A 84 8.75 -0.25 -1.02
C PRO A 84 8.67 -0.27 -2.56
N SER A 85 9.59 0.45 -3.21
CA SER A 85 9.55 0.70 -4.66
C SER A 85 8.17 1.21 -5.14
N GLY A 86 7.57 2.09 -4.34
CA GLY A 86 6.23 2.61 -4.57
C GLY A 86 6.15 3.58 -5.75
N GLY A 87 5.24 3.30 -6.70
CA GLY A 87 4.82 4.20 -7.76
C GLY A 87 3.44 4.78 -7.48
N ALA A 88 3.18 5.98 -7.97
CA ALA A 88 1.88 6.63 -7.86
C ALA A 88 1.55 7.33 -9.18
N ALA A 89 0.43 6.96 -9.78
CA ALA A 89 -0.11 7.56 -10.98
C ALA A 89 -1.51 8.10 -10.72
N ILE A 90 -1.71 9.38 -11.00
CA ILE A 90 -3.01 10.06 -10.90
C ILE A 90 -3.42 10.48 -12.30
N THR A 91 -4.63 10.12 -12.69
CA THR A 91 -5.25 10.55 -13.95
C THR A 91 -6.49 11.35 -13.61
N VAL A 92 -6.60 12.55 -14.18
CA VAL A 92 -7.74 13.46 -14.02
C VAL A 92 -8.39 13.61 -15.38
N ASP A 93 -9.68 13.29 -15.46
CA ASP A 93 -10.52 13.59 -16.62
C ASP A 93 -11.13 14.98 -16.42
N GLU A 94 -10.71 15.94 -17.23
CA GLU A 94 -11.16 17.33 -17.14
C GLU A 94 -12.61 17.52 -17.63
N ALA A 95 -13.15 16.59 -18.43
CA ALA A 95 -14.49 16.69 -18.97
C ALA A 95 -15.56 16.21 -17.98
N SER A 96 -15.26 15.16 -17.20
CA SER A 96 -16.17 14.61 -16.18
C SER A 96 -15.81 15.00 -14.74
N GLY A 97 -14.58 15.46 -14.50
CA GLY A 97 -14.04 15.65 -13.15
C GLY A 97 -13.65 14.32 -12.48
N ASP A 98 -13.57 13.22 -13.22
CA ASP A 98 -13.20 11.93 -12.66
C ASP A 98 -11.70 11.85 -12.39
N VAL A 99 -11.34 11.42 -11.19
CA VAL A 99 -9.96 11.25 -10.75
C VAL A 99 -9.72 9.79 -10.40
N SER A 100 -8.80 9.17 -11.13
CA SER A 100 -8.31 7.82 -10.87
C SER A 100 -6.93 7.89 -10.25
N ILE A 101 -6.79 7.38 -9.03
CA ILE A 101 -5.52 7.27 -8.33
C ILE A 101 -5.10 5.81 -8.33
N THR A 102 -3.92 5.54 -8.86
CA THR A 102 -3.28 4.22 -8.88
C THR A 102 -1.98 4.27 -8.09
N LEU A 103 -1.89 3.45 -7.05
CA LEU A 103 -0.68 3.19 -6.29
C LEU A 103 -0.15 1.81 -6.65
N THR A 104 1.14 1.70 -6.92
CA THR A 104 1.84 0.44 -7.16
C THR A 104 2.99 0.29 -6.19
N TRP A 105 3.30 -0.94 -5.78
CA TRP A 105 4.49 -1.21 -4.97
C TRP A 105 4.97 -2.63 -5.21
N THR A 106 6.23 -2.89 -4.90
CA THR A 106 6.82 -4.22 -5.04
C THR A 106 7.21 -4.73 -3.67
N THR A 107 6.65 -5.86 -3.26
CA THR A 107 7.04 -6.48 -1.98
C THR A 107 8.43 -7.09 -2.11
N PRO A 108 9.19 -7.23 -1.00
CA PRO A 108 10.52 -7.87 -1.03
C PRO A 108 10.52 -9.30 -1.56
N LYS A 109 9.35 -9.95 -1.64
CA LYS A 109 9.16 -11.29 -2.23
C LYS A 109 8.96 -11.26 -3.75
N GLY A 110 9.10 -10.10 -4.40
CA GLY A 110 9.07 -9.93 -5.86
C GLY A 110 7.68 -9.76 -6.47
N GLY A 111 6.61 -9.74 -5.67
CA GLY A 111 5.25 -9.50 -6.14
C GLY A 111 5.02 -8.01 -6.38
N SER A 112 4.60 -7.63 -7.60
CA SER A 112 4.09 -6.30 -7.88
C SER A 112 2.60 -6.24 -7.49
N HIS A 113 2.24 -5.24 -6.68
CA HIS A 113 0.89 -5.02 -6.20
C HIS A 113 0.38 -3.66 -6.69
N LYS A 114 -0.94 -3.57 -6.88
CA LYS A 114 -1.62 -2.35 -7.30
C LYS A 114 -2.85 -2.11 -6.42
N TYR A 115 -3.03 -0.86 -6.00
CA TYR A 115 -4.25 -0.35 -5.39
C TYR A 115 -4.78 0.79 -6.25
N GLN A 116 -6.07 0.77 -6.59
CA GLN A 116 -6.70 1.80 -7.41
C GLN A 116 -7.97 2.28 -6.74
N THR A 117 -8.15 3.60 -6.69
CA THR A 117 -9.39 4.25 -6.27
C THR A 117 -9.84 5.23 -7.33
N LEU A 118 -11.15 5.34 -7.51
CA LEU A 118 -11.78 6.29 -8.41
C LEU A 118 -12.67 7.20 -7.58
N THR A 119 -12.54 8.51 -7.79
CA THR A 119 -13.37 9.52 -7.15
C THR A 119 -13.71 10.59 -8.18
N THR A 120 -14.96 11.05 -8.18
CA THR A 120 -15.34 12.22 -8.97
C THR A 120 -15.16 13.46 -8.11
N ILE A 121 -14.40 14.42 -8.60
CA ILE A 121 -14.24 15.73 -7.99
C ILE A 121 -14.76 16.73 -9.01
N LEU A 122 -15.96 17.26 -8.75
CA LEU A 122 -16.57 18.28 -9.60
C LEU A 122 -15.74 19.56 -9.49
N SER A 123 -14.70 19.71 -10.31
CA SER A 123 -14.11 21.02 -10.54
C SER A 123 -15.15 21.90 -11.23
N LYS A 124 -15.17 23.19 -10.88
CA LYS A 124 -16.04 24.16 -11.53
C LYS A 124 -15.82 24.08 -13.04
N ALA A 125 -16.86 23.71 -13.79
CA ALA A 125 -16.86 23.73 -15.24
C ALA A 125 -16.25 25.06 -15.71
N ALA A 126 -15.21 24.98 -16.54
CA ALA A 126 -14.67 26.14 -17.23
C ALA A 126 -15.81 26.77 -18.05
N GLY A 127 -16.31 27.90 -17.55
CA GLY A 127 -17.19 28.81 -18.27
C GLY A 127 -16.40 29.98 -18.80
#